data_AF-A0A813WC32-F1
#
_entry.id   AF-A0A813WC32-F1
#
_cell.length_a   1.000
_cell.length_b   1.000
_cell.length_c   1.000
_cell.angle_alpha   90.00
_cell.angle_beta   90.00
_cell.angle_gamma   90.00
#
_symmetry.space_group_name_H-M   'P 1'
#
loop_
_entity.id
_entity.type
_entity.pdbx_description
1 polymer ?
#
loop_
_entity_poly.entity_id
_entity_poly.type
_entity_poly.pdbx_seq_one_letter_code
_entity_poly.pdbx_strand_id
1 'polypeptide(L)'
;MTTSQEWWPADYGHYGPFFIRMAWHSAGTYRVADGRGGGGSGTQRFAPLNSWPDNANLDKARLLLWPVKKKYGKKLSWADLMILAGNCALESMGFKTFGFAGGREDVWEPEEDVYWGSEAEWLGDERYTGDRELENPLAAVQMGLIYVNPEGPNGNPDPLASARDIRETFGRMAMNDEETVALIAGGHTFGKTHGAADPGKYVGKEPAAATIAEQSLGWNNTFNSGNGENTITSGLEGAWTTTPTQWSNNYFENMFGFDWELAESPAGAKQWKPKNGGGAGTVPDAHNASKTHAPTMLTADLALKVDPVYEKISRRFFENPAEFADAFARAWYKLTHRDMGPIARYLGKEVPSEELIWQDPIPAVTHKLIDAADIAALKAKILASGLSVSQLVSTAWASASTFRGSDKRGGANGARIRLAPQKDWKAILQPRKQK
;
A
#
# COMPACT_ATOMS: atom_id res chain seq x y z
N MET A 1 13.16 -11.63 -12.24
CA MET A 1 11.82 -11.23 -12.72
C MET A 1 11.41 -12.00 -13.96
N THR A 2 12.34 -12.25 -14.90
CA THR A 2 12.09 -12.97 -16.18
C THR A 2 12.48 -14.45 -16.18
N THR A 3 12.76 -15.04 -15.01
CA THR A 3 13.09 -16.46 -14.86
C THR A 3 11.90 -17.17 -14.25
N SER A 4 10.93 -17.53 -15.11
CA SER A 4 9.72 -18.22 -14.67
C SER A 4 10.05 -19.53 -13.96
N GLN A 5 9.30 -19.83 -12.91
CA GLN A 5 9.34 -21.09 -12.18
C GLN A 5 8.12 -21.93 -12.54
N GLU A 6 8.30 -23.23 -12.76
CA GLU A 6 7.20 -24.14 -13.17
C GLU A 6 6.09 -24.24 -12.13
N TRP A 7 6.43 -24.16 -10.83
CA TRP A 7 5.46 -24.21 -9.74
C TRP A 7 4.58 -22.96 -9.65
N TRP A 8 5.00 -21.84 -10.26
CA TRP A 8 4.19 -20.63 -10.36
C TRP A 8 4.57 -19.82 -11.61
N PRO A 9 4.10 -20.21 -12.80
CA PRO A 9 4.52 -19.58 -14.06
C PRO A 9 4.30 -18.06 -14.08
N ALA A 10 5.24 -17.32 -14.67
CA ALA A 10 5.17 -15.87 -14.76
C ALA A 10 4.22 -15.46 -15.89
N ASP A 11 3.18 -14.68 -15.55
CA ASP A 11 2.35 -14.01 -16.54
C ASP A 11 3.23 -13.19 -17.49
N TYR A 12 2.99 -13.33 -18.80
CA TYR A 12 3.74 -12.60 -19.84
C TYR A 12 5.26 -12.84 -19.79
N GLY A 13 5.71 -13.90 -19.12
CA GLY A 13 7.13 -14.17 -18.87
C GLY A 13 7.80 -13.20 -17.88
N HIS A 14 7.03 -12.43 -17.11
CA HIS A 14 7.56 -11.38 -16.24
C HIS A 14 6.83 -11.26 -14.89
N TYR A 15 7.52 -11.55 -13.78
CA TYR A 15 6.94 -11.40 -12.42
C TYR A 15 6.81 -9.96 -11.92
N GLY A 16 7.24 -8.96 -12.69
CA GLY A 16 7.22 -7.56 -12.29
C GLY A 16 5.87 -7.09 -11.71
N PRO A 17 4.74 -7.25 -12.43
CA PRO A 17 3.44 -6.84 -11.90
C PRO A 17 3.06 -7.53 -10.58
N PHE A 18 3.45 -8.79 -10.43
CA PHE A 18 3.22 -9.55 -9.20
C PHE A 18 4.02 -9.01 -8.00
N PHE A 19 5.25 -8.55 -8.24
CA PHE A 19 6.07 -7.90 -7.21
C PHE A 19 5.62 -6.47 -6.91
N ILE A 20 5.08 -5.73 -7.88
CA ILE A 20 4.42 -4.43 -7.63
C ILE A 20 3.25 -4.64 -6.67
N ARG A 21 2.36 -5.60 -6.95
CA ARG A 21 1.26 -5.94 -6.05
C ARG A 21 1.77 -6.34 -4.66
N MET A 22 2.80 -7.19 -4.57
CA MET A 22 3.35 -7.60 -3.28
C MET A 22 3.85 -6.40 -2.46
N ALA A 23 4.61 -5.48 -3.07
CA ALA A 23 5.11 -4.27 -2.42
C ALA A 23 3.97 -3.31 -2.04
N TRP A 24 3.00 -3.11 -2.94
CA TRP A 24 1.76 -2.36 -2.70
C TRP A 24 1.04 -2.88 -1.46
N HIS A 25 0.74 -4.19 -1.40
CA HIS A 25 0.06 -4.82 -0.27
C HIS A 25 0.90 -4.80 1.01
N SER A 26 2.23 -4.87 0.89
CA SER A 26 3.11 -4.79 2.06
C SER A 26 3.02 -3.42 2.71
N ALA A 27 3.04 -2.34 1.90
CA ALA A 27 2.90 -0.99 2.41
C ALA A 27 1.44 -0.60 2.73
N GLY A 28 0.49 -1.25 2.06
CA GLY A 28 -0.93 -0.89 2.01
C GLY A 28 -1.72 -1.15 3.28
N THR A 29 -1.16 -1.76 4.32
CA THR A 29 -1.89 -1.96 5.59
C THR A 29 -1.77 -0.77 6.55
N TYR A 30 -0.93 0.22 6.22
CA TYR A 30 -0.67 1.39 7.05
C TYR A 30 -1.92 2.25 7.30
N ARG A 31 -2.04 2.83 8.49
CA ARG A 31 -3.12 3.75 8.85
C ARG A 31 -2.63 4.94 9.67
N VAL A 32 -3.09 6.14 9.32
CA VAL A 32 -2.63 7.39 9.96
C VAL A 32 -3.01 7.51 11.42
N ALA A 33 -4.13 6.87 11.82
CA ALA A 33 -4.74 7.01 13.14
C ALA A 33 -3.76 6.63 14.26
N ASP A 34 -3.09 5.49 14.12
CA ASP A 34 -2.11 4.99 15.11
C ASP A 34 -0.74 4.67 14.49
N GLY A 35 -0.57 4.83 13.18
CA GLY A 35 0.68 4.59 12.45
C GLY A 35 1.00 3.11 12.25
N ARG A 36 0.11 2.18 12.65
CA ARG A 36 0.32 0.74 12.53
C ARG A 36 0.10 0.24 11.11
N GLY A 37 0.57 -0.98 10.85
CA GLY A 37 0.68 -1.54 9.51
C GLY A 37 1.80 -0.88 8.71
N GLY A 38 1.86 -1.18 7.41
CA GLY A 38 2.90 -0.68 6.52
C GLY A 38 3.99 -1.70 6.20
N GLY A 39 4.96 -1.26 5.39
CA GLY A 39 6.04 -2.09 4.86
C GLY A 39 7.28 -2.16 5.77
N GLY A 40 7.30 -1.38 6.84
CA GLY A 40 8.47 -1.06 7.66
C GLY A 40 9.06 -2.21 8.47
N SER A 41 8.28 -3.26 8.73
CA SER A 41 8.67 -4.44 9.52
C SER A 41 8.63 -5.75 8.72
N GLY A 42 8.10 -5.72 7.49
CA GLY A 42 7.97 -6.89 6.64
C GLY A 42 6.96 -7.93 7.15
N THR A 43 5.96 -7.50 7.91
CA THR A 43 4.98 -8.37 8.60
C THR A 43 3.99 -9.07 7.69
N GLN A 44 3.94 -8.73 6.38
CA GLN A 44 3.18 -9.49 5.37
C GLN A 44 3.57 -10.99 5.34
N ARG A 45 4.74 -11.38 5.85
CA ARG A 45 5.17 -12.78 5.96
C ARG A 45 4.62 -13.53 7.19
N PHE A 46 3.99 -12.84 8.12
CA PHE A 46 3.41 -13.41 9.34
C PHE A 46 1.88 -13.31 9.34
N ALA A 47 1.25 -14.09 10.21
CA ALA A 47 -0.19 -13.98 10.46
C ALA A 47 -0.53 -12.61 11.12
N PRO A 48 -1.74 -12.08 10.94
CA PRO A 48 -2.77 -12.57 10.03
C PRO A 48 -2.51 -12.19 8.55
N LEU A 49 -1.62 -11.23 8.28
CA LEU A 49 -1.43 -10.63 6.96
C LEU A 49 -1.02 -11.63 5.88
N ASN A 50 -0.21 -12.64 6.22
CA ASN A 50 0.20 -13.67 5.27
C ASN A 50 -0.96 -14.53 4.75
N SER A 51 -2.15 -14.41 5.35
CA SER A 51 -3.32 -15.24 5.11
C SER A 51 -4.60 -14.44 4.83
N TRP A 52 -4.51 -13.11 4.78
CA TRP A 52 -5.61 -12.27 4.34
C TRP A 52 -6.07 -12.66 2.92
N PRO A 53 -7.38 -12.70 2.64
CA PRO A 53 -7.90 -12.97 1.29
C PRO A 53 -7.27 -12.08 0.22
N ASP A 54 -7.10 -10.78 0.52
CA ASP A 54 -6.52 -9.84 -0.43
C ASP A 54 -5.01 -10.04 -0.65
N ASN A 55 -4.35 -10.81 0.23
CA ASN A 55 -2.96 -11.23 0.07
C ASN A 55 -2.83 -12.61 -0.58
N ALA A 56 -3.91 -13.16 -1.14
CA ALA A 56 -3.89 -14.43 -1.86
C ALA A 56 -2.77 -14.48 -2.90
N ASN A 57 -2.08 -15.62 -2.91
CA ASN A 57 -0.91 -15.93 -3.73
C ASN A 57 0.36 -15.09 -3.46
N LEU A 58 0.34 -14.07 -2.59
CA LEU A 58 1.57 -13.33 -2.25
C LEU A 58 2.58 -14.17 -1.44
N ASP A 59 2.17 -15.30 -0.88
CA ASP A 59 3.05 -16.36 -0.40
C ASP A 59 4.00 -16.86 -1.51
N LYS A 60 3.51 -17.03 -2.74
CA LYS A 60 4.33 -17.42 -3.91
C LYS A 60 5.26 -16.28 -4.32
N ALA A 61 4.77 -15.04 -4.31
CA ALA A 61 5.60 -13.86 -4.60
C ALA A 61 6.81 -13.76 -3.66
N ARG A 62 6.58 -13.93 -2.35
CA ARG A 62 7.67 -13.94 -1.35
C ARG A 62 8.61 -15.13 -1.55
N LEU A 63 8.08 -16.32 -1.86
CA LEU A 63 8.91 -17.49 -2.11
C LEU A 63 9.83 -17.33 -3.34
N LEU A 64 9.36 -16.68 -4.42
CA LEU A 64 10.18 -16.36 -5.60
C LEU A 64 11.41 -15.49 -5.25
N LEU A 65 11.34 -14.72 -4.17
CA LEU A 65 12.44 -13.86 -3.70
C LEU A 65 13.39 -14.57 -2.72
N TRP A 66 13.07 -15.79 -2.26
CA TRP A 66 13.93 -16.54 -1.35
C TRP A 66 15.37 -16.73 -1.85
N PRO A 67 15.64 -17.07 -3.13
CA PRO A 67 17.01 -17.17 -3.61
C PRO A 67 17.82 -15.87 -3.46
N VAL A 68 17.17 -14.71 -3.65
CA VAL A 68 17.78 -13.39 -3.42
C VAL A 68 18.03 -13.18 -1.94
N LYS A 69 17.02 -13.41 -1.09
CA LYS A 69 17.19 -13.32 0.38
C LYS A 69 18.31 -14.22 0.88
N LYS A 70 18.39 -15.46 0.40
CA LYS A 70 19.42 -16.45 0.74
C LYS A 70 20.82 -15.97 0.34
N LYS A 71 20.95 -15.35 -0.84
CA LYS A 71 22.23 -14.81 -1.34
C LYS A 71 22.76 -13.65 -0.47
N TYR A 72 21.89 -12.72 -0.08
CA TYR A 72 22.31 -11.53 0.67
C TYR A 72 22.24 -11.68 2.20
N GLY A 73 21.52 -12.69 2.70
CA GLY A 73 21.45 -13.04 4.11
C GLY A 73 21.02 -11.84 4.97
N LYS A 74 21.76 -11.58 6.05
CA LYS A 74 21.50 -10.47 6.98
C LYS A 74 21.78 -9.06 6.42
N LYS A 75 22.37 -8.94 5.23
CA LYS A 75 22.63 -7.63 4.60
C LYS A 75 21.39 -7.04 3.94
N LEU A 76 20.30 -7.82 3.85
CA LEU A 76 19.05 -7.42 3.23
C LEU A 76 17.90 -8.04 4.03
N SER A 77 17.09 -7.21 4.68
CA SER A 77 15.88 -7.66 5.38
C SER A 77 14.81 -8.10 4.36
N TRP A 78 13.85 -8.90 4.78
CA TRP A 78 12.65 -9.17 3.99
C TRP A 78 11.83 -7.90 3.79
N ALA A 79 11.74 -7.06 4.83
CA ALA A 79 11.06 -5.77 4.75
C ALA A 79 11.60 -4.88 3.61
N ASP A 80 12.93 -4.72 3.51
CA ASP A 80 13.53 -3.97 2.40
C ASP A 80 13.40 -4.73 1.07
N LEU A 81 13.61 -6.05 1.05
CA LEU A 81 13.56 -6.84 -0.17
C LEU A 81 12.18 -6.81 -0.85
N MET A 82 11.09 -6.87 -0.09
CA MET A 82 9.74 -6.85 -0.67
C MET A 82 9.46 -5.53 -1.38
N ILE A 83 9.82 -4.40 -0.77
CA ILE A 83 9.65 -3.08 -1.36
C ILE A 83 10.60 -2.88 -2.54
N LEU A 84 11.88 -3.25 -2.38
CA LEU A 84 12.88 -3.15 -3.43
C LEU A 84 12.49 -3.96 -4.68
N ALA A 85 11.89 -5.14 -4.50
CA ALA A 85 11.39 -5.93 -5.61
C ALA A 85 10.29 -5.20 -6.42
N GLY A 86 9.41 -4.44 -5.75
CA GLY A 86 8.42 -3.59 -6.40
C GLY A 86 9.06 -2.43 -7.18
N ASN A 87 10.04 -1.73 -6.58
CA ASN A 87 10.80 -0.68 -7.26
C ASN A 87 11.53 -1.20 -8.50
N CYS A 88 12.30 -2.28 -8.36
CA CYS A 88 13.01 -2.88 -9.48
C CYS A 88 12.05 -3.39 -10.56
N ALA A 89 10.83 -3.80 -10.19
CA ALA A 89 9.82 -4.25 -11.14
C ALA A 89 9.34 -3.09 -12.01
N LEU A 90 9.00 -1.96 -11.39
CA LEU A 90 8.67 -0.73 -12.10
C LEU A 90 9.80 -0.31 -13.07
N GLU A 91 11.04 -0.30 -12.60
CA GLU A 91 12.21 0.06 -13.41
C GLU A 91 12.43 -0.87 -14.58
N SER A 92 12.34 -2.19 -14.34
CA SER A 92 12.50 -3.20 -15.39
C SER A 92 11.46 -3.11 -16.50
N MET A 93 10.29 -2.52 -16.21
CA MET A 93 9.18 -2.34 -17.14
C MET A 93 9.11 -0.91 -17.70
N GLY A 94 10.16 -0.10 -17.51
CA GLY A 94 10.31 1.20 -18.15
C GLY A 94 9.78 2.40 -17.36
N PHE A 95 9.43 2.23 -16.07
CA PHE A 95 9.06 3.34 -15.20
C PHE A 95 10.25 3.82 -14.36
N LYS A 96 10.49 5.13 -14.32
CA LYS A 96 11.55 5.71 -13.48
C LYS A 96 11.00 6.03 -12.08
N THR A 97 11.46 5.29 -11.07
CA THR A 97 11.10 5.54 -9.67
C THR A 97 11.68 6.87 -9.17
N PHE A 98 11.07 7.46 -8.14
CA PHE A 98 11.59 8.68 -7.51
C PHE A 98 12.87 8.42 -6.71
N GLY A 99 13.00 7.21 -6.15
CA GLY A 99 14.15 6.73 -5.40
C GLY A 99 13.78 5.55 -4.50
N PHE A 100 14.72 5.14 -3.67
CA PHE A 100 14.56 4.05 -2.71
C PHE A 100 15.45 4.25 -1.48
N ALA A 101 14.92 3.93 -0.31
CA ALA A 101 15.69 3.79 0.91
C ALA A 101 15.50 2.41 1.53
N GLY A 102 16.62 1.79 1.92
CA GLY A 102 16.63 0.67 2.85
C GLY A 102 16.70 1.16 4.31
N GLY A 103 16.81 0.21 5.24
CA GLY A 103 16.86 0.47 6.69
C GLY A 103 15.63 -0.02 7.45
N ARG A 104 14.77 -0.81 6.80
CA ARG A 104 13.69 -1.55 7.47
C ARG A 104 14.27 -2.79 8.13
N GLU A 105 14.02 -2.95 9.42
CA GLU A 105 14.48 -4.12 10.17
C GLU A 105 13.40 -5.22 10.12
N ASP A 106 13.85 -6.46 9.95
CA ASP A 106 12.95 -7.61 10.05
C ASP A 106 12.53 -7.82 11.50
N VAL A 107 11.23 -8.07 11.72
CA VAL A 107 10.71 -8.58 13.00
C VAL A 107 10.70 -10.12 13.02
N TRP A 108 10.52 -10.73 14.19
CA TRP A 108 10.62 -12.20 14.33
C TRP A 108 9.30 -12.86 14.73
N GLU A 109 8.26 -12.05 14.95
CA GLU A 109 6.92 -12.44 15.34
C GLU A 109 5.92 -11.48 14.67
N PRO A 110 4.63 -11.87 14.57
CA PRO A 110 3.60 -10.96 14.11
C PRO A 110 3.44 -9.74 15.02
N GLU A 111 2.96 -8.63 14.46
CA GLU A 111 2.53 -7.46 15.25
C GLU A 111 1.18 -7.77 15.90
N GLU A 112 1.19 -8.38 17.09
CA GLU A 112 0.00 -8.77 17.85
C GLU A 112 -0.80 -7.56 18.38
N ASP A 113 -0.19 -6.37 18.39
CA ASP A 113 -0.79 -5.14 18.92
C ASP A 113 -1.62 -4.37 17.87
N VAL A 114 -1.84 -4.93 16.69
CA VAL A 114 -2.64 -4.31 15.62
C VAL A 114 -4.08 -4.83 15.65
N TYR A 115 -5.02 -3.93 15.94
CA TYR A 115 -6.44 -4.20 15.80
C TYR A 115 -6.90 -4.03 14.34
N TRP A 116 -7.29 -5.11 13.68
CA TRP A 116 -7.70 -5.13 12.27
C TRP A 116 -9.23 -5.02 12.05
N GLY A 117 -10.00 -5.01 13.14
CA GLY A 117 -11.47 -5.02 13.14
C GLY A 117 -12.00 -6.08 14.11
N SER A 118 -13.27 -5.99 14.44
CA SER A 118 -13.97 -6.89 15.36
C SER A 118 -14.52 -8.14 14.67
N GLU A 119 -14.55 -8.16 13.33
CA GLU A 119 -15.16 -9.24 12.57
C GLU A 119 -14.43 -10.56 12.79
N ALA A 120 -15.21 -11.62 13.06
CA ALA A 120 -14.71 -12.96 13.24
C ALA A 120 -14.55 -13.75 11.92
N GLU A 121 -15.06 -13.21 10.80
CA GLU A 121 -15.04 -13.85 9.49
C GLU A 121 -14.30 -12.99 8.46
N TRP A 122 -13.57 -13.65 7.56
CA TRP A 122 -12.93 -12.99 6.43
C TRP A 122 -13.97 -12.33 5.54
N LEU A 123 -13.64 -11.12 5.06
CA LEU A 123 -14.52 -10.26 4.27
C LEU A 123 -15.80 -9.80 4.99
N GLY A 124 -15.91 -10.02 6.31
CA GLY A 124 -16.96 -9.43 7.13
C GLY A 124 -16.90 -7.89 7.13
N ASP A 125 -18.06 -7.28 7.38
CA ASP A 125 -18.25 -5.83 7.47
C ASP A 125 -19.13 -5.51 8.71
N GLU A 126 -18.51 -5.34 9.88
CA GLU A 126 -19.16 -4.86 11.11
C GLU A 126 -18.50 -3.57 11.62
N ARG A 127 -17.98 -2.76 10.69
CA ARG A 127 -17.08 -1.64 10.96
C ARG A 127 -17.60 -0.27 10.55
N TYR A 128 -18.85 -0.19 10.12
CA TYR A 128 -19.49 1.06 9.74
C TYR A 128 -20.61 1.44 10.71
N THR A 129 -20.73 2.73 11.00
CA THR A 129 -21.88 3.32 11.69
C THR A 129 -22.44 4.50 10.91
N GLY A 130 -23.69 4.88 11.19
CA GLY A 130 -24.31 6.08 10.59
C GLY A 130 -24.33 6.04 9.07
N ASP A 131 -24.01 7.18 8.44
CA ASP A 131 -23.83 7.28 6.99
C ASP A 131 -22.42 6.85 6.59
N ARG A 132 -22.16 5.53 6.65
CA ARG A 132 -20.91 4.90 6.17
C ARG A 132 -19.65 5.51 6.81
N GLU A 133 -19.73 5.81 8.10
CA GLU A 133 -18.59 6.24 8.91
C GLU A 133 -17.78 5.02 9.32
N LEU A 134 -16.58 4.86 8.78
CA LEU A 134 -15.70 3.73 9.09
C LEU A 134 -15.13 3.87 10.51
N GLU A 135 -15.14 2.80 11.28
CA GLU A 135 -14.60 2.74 12.65
C GLU A 135 -13.13 3.19 12.68
N ASN A 136 -12.75 4.02 13.65
CA ASN A 136 -11.34 4.30 13.93
C ASN A 136 -10.76 3.20 14.83
N PRO A 137 -9.53 2.68 14.56
CA PRO A 137 -8.51 3.24 13.67
C PRO A 137 -8.51 2.65 12.24
N LEU A 138 -9.55 1.91 11.85
CA LEU A 138 -9.56 1.11 10.62
C LEU A 138 -9.44 1.98 9.36
N ALA A 139 -8.88 1.40 8.31
CA ALA A 139 -8.63 2.06 7.02
C ALA A 139 -8.95 1.14 5.82
N ALA A 140 -9.71 0.07 6.05
CA ALA A 140 -10.15 -0.87 5.02
C ALA A 140 -11.64 -1.18 5.22
N VAL A 141 -12.36 -1.43 4.13
CA VAL A 141 -13.83 -1.55 4.16
C VAL A 141 -14.35 -2.91 4.63
N GLN A 142 -13.51 -3.96 4.58
CA GLN A 142 -13.86 -5.32 5.04
C GLN A 142 -12.65 -6.01 5.67
N MET A 143 -12.90 -7.01 6.51
CA MET A 143 -11.84 -7.75 7.19
C MET A 143 -10.99 -8.52 6.17
N GLY A 144 -9.68 -8.30 6.19
CA GLY A 144 -8.76 -8.98 5.28
C GLY A 144 -8.60 -8.36 3.89
N LEU A 145 -9.20 -7.18 3.64
CA LEU A 145 -8.88 -6.33 2.48
C LEU A 145 -7.83 -5.29 2.83
N ILE A 146 -7.02 -4.88 1.84
CA ILE A 146 -6.04 -3.80 2.02
C ILE A 146 -6.75 -2.45 2.11
N TYR A 147 -7.65 -2.14 1.16
CA TYR A 147 -8.38 -0.86 1.10
C TYR A 147 -9.88 -1.08 0.91
N VAL A 148 -10.29 -1.35 -0.32
CA VAL A 148 -11.68 -1.40 -0.76
C VAL A 148 -11.99 -2.73 -1.43
N ASN A 149 -13.28 -3.05 -1.54
CA ASN A 149 -13.73 -4.19 -2.32
C ASN A 149 -13.63 -3.84 -3.83
N PRO A 150 -12.91 -4.64 -4.64
CA PRO A 150 -12.71 -4.34 -6.06
C PRO A 150 -13.99 -4.42 -6.91
N GLU A 151 -15.00 -5.17 -6.45
CA GLU A 151 -16.32 -5.27 -7.09
C GLU A 151 -17.22 -4.08 -6.72
N GLY A 152 -16.82 -3.26 -5.75
CA GLY A 152 -17.58 -2.14 -5.19
C GLY A 152 -18.15 -2.44 -3.79
N PRO A 153 -18.74 -1.43 -3.11
CA PRO A 153 -19.23 -1.54 -1.73
C PRO A 153 -20.10 -2.78 -1.50
N ASN A 154 -19.66 -3.70 -0.63
CA ASN A 154 -20.37 -4.94 -0.31
C ASN A 154 -20.69 -5.79 -1.55
N GLY A 155 -19.81 -5.76 -2.55
CA GLY A 155 -19.98 -6.44 -3.83
C GLY A 155 -21.01 -5.79 -4.77
N ASN A 156 -21.49 -4.57 -4.48
CA ASN A 156 -22.35 -3.82 -5.38
C ASN A 156 -21.51 -3.03 -6.40
N PRO A 157 -21.63 -3.29 -7.72
CA PRO A 157 -20.80 -2.66 -8.75
C PRO A 157 -21.27 -1.25 -9.09
N ASP A 158 -21.27 -0.37 -8.09
CA ASP A 158 -21.52 1.06 -8.22
C ASP A 158 -20.18 1.82 -8.14
N PRO A 159 -19.67 2.33 -9.28
CA PRO A 159 -18.40 3.04 -9.29
C PRO A 159 -18.41 4.36 -8.51
N LEU A 160 -19.54 5.07 -8.40
CA LEU A 160 -19.63 6.29 -7.60
C LEU A 160 -19.58 5.97 -6.11
N ALA A 161 -20.27 4.92 -5.67
CA ALA A 161 -20.20 4.46 -4.30
C ALA A 161 -18.79 3.92 -3.96
N SER A 162 -18.15 3.24 -4.91
CA SER A 162 -16.76 2.79 -4.76
C SER A 162 -15.79 3.97 -4.60
N ALA A 163 -15.97 5.07 -5.33
CA ALA A 163 -15.14 6.28 -5.18
C ALA A 163 -15.16 6.86 -3.77
N ARG A 164 -16.31 6.81 -3.08
CA ARG A 164 -16.43 7.25 -1.68
C ARG A 164 -15.52 6.43 -0.76
N ASP A 165 -15.55 5.11 -0.90
CA ASP A 165 -14.72 4.20 -0.10
C ASP A 165 -13.23 4.35 -0.43
N ILE A 166 -12.90 4.49 -1.70
CA ILE A 166 -11.53 4.73 -2.16
C ILE A 166 -10.99 5.99 -1.48
N ARG A 167 -11.74 7.09 -1.53
CA ARG A 167 -11.34 8.37 -0.92
C ARG A 167 -11.14 8.26 0.58
N GLU A 168 -12.08 7.65 1.29
CA GLU A 168 -12.01 7.51 2.74
C GLU A 168 -10.82 6.65 3.16
N THR A 169 -10.68 5.46 2.57
CA THR A 169 -9.61 4.52 2.93
C THR A 169 -8.24 5.06 2.58
N PHE A 170 -8.03 5.57 1.36
CA PHE A 170 -6.76 6.19 0.98
C PHE A 170 -6.42 7.43 1.82
N GLY A 171 -7.42 8.25 2.16
CA GLY A 171 -7.26 9.38 3.08
C GLY A 171 -6.76 8.94 4.46
N ARG A 172 -7.32 7.85 5.00
CA ARG A 172 -6.84 7.21 6.23
C ARG A 172 -5.48 6.54 6.10
N MET A 173 -4.94 6.41 4.90
CA MET A 173 -3.60 5.94 4.62
C MET A 173 -2.66 7.05 4.13
N ALA A 174 -3.00 8.31 4.40
CA ALA A 174 -2.22 9.49 4.03
C ALA A 174 -2.05 9.71 2.53
N MET A 175 -3.02 9.30 1.71
CA MET A 175 -3.04 9.61 0.28
C MET A 175 -4.20 10.55 -0.03
N ASN A 176 -3.90 11.66 -0.69
CA ASN A 176 -4.94 12.58 -1.19
C ASN A 176 -5.52 12.08 -2.53
N ASP A 177 -6.46 12.83 -3.13
CA ASP A 177 -7.12 12.41 -4.36
C ASP A 177 -6.15 12.23 -5.55
N GLU A 178 -5.15 13.11 -5.70
CA GLU A 178 -4.15 13.01 -6.78
C GLU A 178 -3.24 11.81 -6.61
N GLU A 179 -2.71 11.60 -5.40
CA GLU A 179 -1.88 10.45 -5.05
C GLU A 179 -2.65 9.15 -5.22
N THR A 180 -3.94 9.14 -4.89
CA THR A 180 -4.83 7.98 -5.03
C THR A 180 -5.04 7.59 -6.48
N VAL A 181 -5.43 8.55 -7.34
CA VAL A 181 -5.58 8.30 -8.78
C VAL A 181 -4.26 7.84 -9.40
N ALA A 182 -3.15 8.49 -9.03
CA ALA A 182 -1.82 8.14 -9.53
C ALA A 182 -1.42 6.71 -9.13
N LEU A 183 -1.67 6.30 -7.88
CA LEU A 183 -1.34 4.95 -7.38
C LEU A 183 -2.18 3.86 -8.05
N ILE A 184 -3.50 4.05 -8.15
CA ILE A 184 -4.39 3.05 -8.74
C ILE A 184 -4.08 2.91 -10.24
N ALA A 185 -4.09 4.01 -11.00
CA ALA A 185 -3.80 3.97 -12.43
C ALA A 185 -2.37 3.50 -12.71
N GLY A 186 -1.39 3.92 -11.91
CA GLY A 186 0.01 3.53 -12.08
C GLY A 186 0.25 2.06 -11.77
N GLY A 187 -0.41 1.51 -10.74
CA GLY A 187 -0.38 0.09 -10.43
C GLY A 187 -1.05 -0.75 -11.51
N HIS A 188 -2.28 -0.39 -11.89
CA HIS A 188 -3.09 -1.09 -12.90
C HIS A 188 -2.64 -0.82 -14.35
N THR A 189 -1.58 -0.03 -14.57
CA THR A 189 -0.87 -0.02 -15.85
C THR A 189 -0.18 -1.38 -16.12
N PHE A 190 0.05 -2.18 -15.07
CA PHE A 190 0.78 -3.44 -15.12
C PHE A 190 -0.08 -4.66 -14.75
N GLY A 191 0.21 -5.79 -15.39
CA GLY A 191 -0.28 -7.10 -15.02
C GLY A 191 -1.75 -7.35 -15.32
N LYS A 192 -2.32 -8.27 -14.54
CA LYS A 192 -3.69 -8.74 -14.66
C LYS A 192 -4.23 -9.22 -13.31
N THR A 193 -5.53 -9.41 -13.23
CA THR A 193 -6.21 -10.15 -12.17
C THR A 193 -6.33 -11.64 -12.52
N HIS A 194 -6.63 -12.50 -11.53
CA HIS A 194 -6.75 -13.95 -11.71
C HIS A 194 -8.01 -14.51 -11.08
N GLY A 195 -8.83 -15.14 -11.90
CA GLY A 195 -10.19 -15.61 -11.62
C GLY A 195 -10.64 -16.63 -12.66
N ALA A 196 -9.74 -17.57 -13.02
CA ALA A 196 -9.97 -18.57 -14.06
C ALA A 196 -11.18 -19.49 -13.79
N ALA A 197 -11.57 -19.66 -12.53
CA ALA A 197 -12.76 -20.38 -12.11
C ALA A 197 -13.19 -19.99 -10.67
N ASP A 198 -14.31 -20.56 -10.23
CA ASP A 198 -14.92 -20.38 -8.90
C ASP A 198 -13.94 -20.72 -7.75
N PRO A 199 -13.47 -19.73 -6.97
CA PRO A 199 -12.52 -19.96 -5.88
C PRO A 199 -13.09 -20.86 -4.79
N GLY A 200 -14.40 -20.82 -4.53
CA GLY A 200 -15.04 -21.62 -3.47
C GLY A 200 -15.03 -23.12 -3.75
N LYS A 201 -14.81 -23.53 -5.00
CA LYS A 201 -14.70 -24.93 -5.40
C LYS A 201 -13.26 -25.42 -5.48
N TYR A 202 -12.35 -24.56 -5.93
CA TYR A 202 -11.03 -24.99 -6.36
C TYR A 202 -9.89 -24.53 -5.47
N VAL A 203 -10.07 -23.43 -4.71
CA VAL A 203 -9.02 -22.84 -3.89
C VAL A 203 -9.12 -23.34 -2.45
N GLY A 204 -8.03 -23.93 -1.97
CA GLY A 204 -7.90 -24.46 -0.62
C GLY A 204 -7.62 -23.39 0.44
N LYS A 205 -7.28 -23.87 1.63
CA LYS A 205 -7.02 -23.04 2.81
C LYS A 205 -5.85 -22.07 2.62
N GLU A 206 -5.99 -20.88 3.19
CA GLU A 206 -4.97 -19.86 3.36
C GLU A 206 -3.74 -20.37 4.15
N PRO A 207 -2.56 -19.74 4.03
CA PRO A 207 -1.30 -20.27 4.58
C PRO A 207 -1.32 -20.65 6.06
N ALA A 208 -1.99 -19.88 6.92
CA ALA A 208 -2.07 -20.17 8.35
C ALA A 208 -2.95 -21.39 8.70
N ALA A 209 -3.87 -21.77 7.81
CA ALA A 209 -4.74 -22.95 7.95
C ALA A 209 -4.37 -24.10 6.99
N ALA A 210 -3.34 -23.92 6.17
CA ALA A 210 -2.83 -24.93 5.26
C ALA A 210 -2.11 -26.05 6.02
N THR A 211 -1.97 -27.21 5.37
CA THR A 211 -1.27 -28.35 5.99
C THR A 211 0.24 -28.10 6.04
N ILE A 212 0.94 -28.77 6.95
CA ILE A 212 2.41 -28.67 7.04
C ILE A 212 3.13 -29.06 5.74
N ALA A 213 2.51 -29.88 4.88
CA ALA A 213 3.07 -30.28 3.60
C ALA A 213 3.19 -29.10 2.61
N GLU A 214 2.37 -28.05 2.78
CA GLU A 214 2.39 -26.84 1.94
C GLU A 214 3.54 -25.89 2.32
N GLN A 215 4.29 -26.16 3.40
CA GLN A 215 5.50 -25.40 3.80
C GLN A 215 5.27 -23.88 3.87
N SER A 216 4.18 -23.46 4.54
CA SER A 216 3.76 -22.07 4.69
C SER A 216 3.31 -21.37 3.39
N LEU A 217 3.04 -22.14 2.33
CA LEU A 217 2.15 -21.73 1.25
C LEU A 217 0.70 -22.06 1.61
N GLY A 218 -0.24 -21.49 0.85
CA GLY A 218 -1.67 -21.75 0.98
C GLY A 218 -2.39 -21.54 -0.34
N TRP A 219 -3.72 -21.42 -0.32
CA TRP A 219 -4.57 -21.21 -1.50
C TRP A 219 -4.27 -22.22 -2.62
N ASN A 220 -3.98 -23.47 -2.27
CA ASN A 220 -3.69 -24.52 -3.24
C ASN A 220 -4.90 -24.66 -4.18
N ASN A 221 -4.65 -24.61 -5.49
CA ASN A 221 -5.69 -24.51 -6.51
C ASN A 221 -5.77 -25.82 -7.28
N THR A 222 -6.95 -26.44 -7.24
CA THR A 222 -7.23 -27.74 -7.87
C THR A 222 -7.84 -27.62 -9.27
N PHE A 223 -8.07 -26.40 -9.75
CA PHE A 223 -8.59 -26.16 -11.11
C PHE A 223 -7.50 -26.45 -12.15
N ASN A 224 -7.65 -27.53 -12.91
CA ASN A 224 -6.68 -27.97 -13.93
C ASN A 224 -5.24 -28.03 -13.37
N SER A 225 -4.32 -27.20 -13.86
CA SER A 225 -2.93 -27.13 -13.35
C SER A 225 -2.77 -26.31 -12.06
N GLY A 226 -3.77 -25.56 -11.66
CA GLY A 226 -3.75 -24.70 -10.47
C GLY A 226 -2.96 -23.39 -10.59
N ASN A 227 -2.20 -23.21 -11.67
CA ASN A 227 -1.34 -22.06 -11.93
C ASN A 227 -1.31 -21.70 -13.42
N GLY A 228 -0.61 -20.62 -13.78
CA GLY A 228 -0.57 -20.12 -15.16
C GLY A 228 -1.95 -19.71 -15.67
N GLU A 229 -2.39 -20.27 -16.82
CA GLU A 229 -3.74 -20.04 -17.40
C GLU A 229 -4.88 -20.37 -16.42
N ASN A 230 -4.63 -21.20 -15.40
CA ASN A 230 -5.65 -21.68 -14.46
C ASN A 230 -5.57 -21.00 -13.08
N THR A 231 -4.81 -19.92 -12.97
CA THR A 231 -4.60 -19.21 -11.70
C THR A 231 -5.90 -18.59 -11.19
N ILE A 232 -6.15 -18.71 -9.89
CA ILE A 232 -7.24 -18.05 -9.18
C ILE A 232 -6.63 -17.30 -7.98
N THR A 233 -6.87 -16.00 -7.90
CA THR A 233 -6.38 -15.12 -6.81
C THR A 233 -7.55 -14.34 -6.21
N SER A 234 -8.06 -13.34 -6.93
CA SER A 234 -9.17 -12.50 -6.47
C SER A 234 -10.53 -13.00 -6.94
N GLY A 235 -10.56 -13.84 -7.98
CA GLY A 235 -11.79 -14.20 -8.68
C GLY A 235 -12.13 -13.25 -9.82
N LEU A 236 -11.50 -12.09 -9.92
CA LEU A 236 -11.57 -11.20 -11.10
C LEU A 236 -10.60 -11.69 -12.17
N GLU A 237 -10.92 -11.54 -13.45
CA GLU A 237 -10.10 -12.09 -14.53
C GLU A 237 -9.92 -11.08 -15.68
N GLY A 238 -8.66 -10.80 -16.02
CA GLY A 238 -8.31 -9.97 -17.17
C GLY A 238 -7.25 -8.92 -16.86
N ALA A 239 -6.70 -8.33 -17.92
CA ALA A 239 -5.69 -7.28 -17.86
C ALA A 239 -6.28 -5.93 -18.26
N TRP A 240 -5.74 -4.87 -17.69
CA TRP A 240 -6.17 -3.49 -17.96
C TRP A 240 -5.62 -2.93 -19.27
N THR A 241 -4.40 -3.35 -19.66
CA THR A 241 -3.63 -2.73 -20.73
C THR A 241 -3.23 -3.75 -21.81
N THR A 242 -2.92 -3.24 -23.00
CA THR A 242 -2.39 -4.04 -24.12
C THR A 242 -0.90 -4.39 -23.94
N THR A 243 -0.21 -3.70 -23.01
CA THR A 243 1.19 -3.93 -22.67
C THR A 243 1.36 -4.19 -21.15
N PRO A 244 0.89 -5.33 -20.61
CA PRO A 244 0.84 -5.56 -19.16
C PRO A 244 2.20 -5.56 -18.44
N THR A 245 3.31 -5.64 -19.18
CA THR A 245 4.67 -5.63 -18.64
C THR A 245 5.47 -4.41 -19.08
N GLN A 246 4.81 -3.31 -19.42
CA GLN A 246 5.45 -2.07 -19.86
C GLN A 246 4.69 -0.84 -19.35
N TRP A 247 5.43 0.12 -18.81
CA TRP A 247 4.88 1.42 -18.46
C TRP A 247 4.34 2.12 -19.71
N SER A 248 3.09 2.56 -19.65
CA SER A 248 2.42 3.25 -20.74
C SER A 248 1.27 4.09 -20.18
N ASN A 249 0.66 4.93 -21.01
CA ASN A 249 -0.59 5.61 -20.67
C ASN A 249 -1.83 4.77 -21.04
N ASN A 250 -1.65 3.49 -21.41
CA ASN A 250 -2.71 2.69 -22.02
C ASN A 250 -3.86 2.37 -21.05
N TYR A 251 -3.63 2.40 -19.73
CA TYR A 251 -4.69 2.32 -18.73
C TYR A 251 -5.73 3.43 -18.93
N PHE A 252 -5.29 4.69 -19.03
CA PHE A 252 -6.17 5.83 -19.27
C PHE A 252 -6.76 5.83 -20.69
N GLU A 253 -5.97 5.46 -21.70
CA GLU A 253 -6.44 5.31 -23.08
C GLU A 253 -7.61 4.33 -23.17
N ASN A 254 -7.50 3.16 -22.54
CA ASN A 254 -8.57 2.17 -22.52
C ASN A 254 -9.76 2.68 -21.70
N MET A 255 -9.52 3.21 -20.49
CA MET A 255 -10.57 3.69 -19.60
C MET A 255 -11.46 4.75 -20.26
N PHE A 256 -10.86 5.74 -20.93
CA PHE A 256 -11.60 6.81 -21.60
C PHE A 256 -12.02 6.47 -23.03
N GLY A 257 -11.29 5.60 -23.72
CA GLY A 257 -11.53 5.22 -25.12
C GLY A 257 -12.68 4.25 -25.32
N PHE A 258 -13.10 3.53 -24.27
CA PHE A 258 -14.24 2.63 -24.32
C PHE A 258 -15.42 3.07 -23.44
N ASP A 259 -16.61 2.70 -23.89
CA ASP A 259 -17.78 2.57 -23.01
C ASP A 259 -17.76 1.19 -22.36
N TRP A 260 -18.13 1.13 -21.08
CA TRP A 260 -18.02 -0.07 -20.27
C TRP A 260 -19.40 -0.63 -19.91
N GLU A 261 -19.54 -1.95 -19.95
CA GLU A 261 -20.70 -2.68 -19.45
C GLU A 261 -20.30 -3.71 -18.39
N LEU A 262 -21.20 -3.90 -17.43
CA LEU A 262 -21.03 -4.90 -16.38
C LEU A 262 -20.99 -6.31 -17.00
N ALA A 263 -20.05 -7.10 -16.53
CA ALA A 263 -19.86 -8.50 -16.91
C ALA A 263 -19.44 -9.30 -15.67
N GLU A 264 -19.43 -10.61 -15.83
CA GLU A 264 -18.92 -11.54 -14.81
C GLU A 264 -17.61 -12.18 -15.30
N SER A 265 -16.66 -12.37 -14.39
CA SER A 265 -15.49 -13.20 -14.64
C SER A 265 -15.88 -14.67 -14.79
N PRO A 266 -14.97 -15.56 -15.24
CA PRO A 266 -15.21 -17.00 -15.19
C PRO A 266 -15.51 -17.55 -13.78
N ALA A 267 -15.13 -16.81 -12.72
CA ALA A 267 -15.43 -17.12 -11.34
C ALA A 267 -16.77 -16.53 -10.83
N GLY A 268 -17.47 -15.74 -11.65
CA GLY A 268 -18.72 -15.05 -11.26
C GLY A 268 -18.53 -13.71 -10.56
N ALA A 269 -17.30 -13.17 -10.48
CA ALA A 269 -17.04 -11.87 -9.88
C ALA A 269 -17.42 -10.73 -10.84
N LYS A 270 -17.93 -9.63 -10.30
CA LYS A 270 -18.41 -8.48 -11.07
C LYS A 270 -17.26 -7.61 -11.55
N GLN A 271 -17.16 -7.45 -12.85
CA GLN A 271 -16.13 -6.65 -13.52
C GLN A 271 -16.72 -5.94 -14.75
N TRP A 272 -15.90 -5.16 -15.45
CA TRP A 272 -16.34 -4.36 -16.58
C TRP A 272 -15.55 -4.72 -17.83
N LYS A 273 -16.27 -4.84 -18.95
CA LYS A 273 -15.70 -5.05 -20.28
C LYS A 273 -16.15 -3.95 -21.25
N PRO A 274 -15.42 -3.70 -22.34
CA PRO A 274 -15.84 -2.77 -23.36
C PRO A 274 -17.15 -3.22 -24.03
N LYS A 275 -18.08 -2.28 -24.23
CA LYS A 275 -19.32 -2.51 -24.98
C LYS A 275 -19.03 -2.87 -26.43
N ASN A 276 -19.99 -3.54 -27.07
CA ASN A 276 -20.00 -3.81 -28.52
C ASN A 276 -18.75 -4.56 -29.03
N GLY A 277 -18.10 -5.34 -28.17
CA GLY A 277 -16.87 -6.07 -28.52
C GLY A 277 -15.64 -5.16 -28.69
N GLY A 278 -15.66 -3.95 -28.11
CA GLY A 278 -14.53 -3.04 -28.12
C GLY A 278 -13.25 -3.70 -27.57
N GLY A 279 -12.10 -3.39 -28.19
CA GLY A 279 -10.81 -3.92 -27.75
C GLY A 279 -10.64 -5.45 -27.91
N ALA A 280 -11.57 -6.17 -28.54
CA ALA A 280 -11.39 -7.60 -28.78
C ALA A 280 -10.09 -7.86 -29.57
N GLY A 281 -9.24 -8.71 -29.01
CA GLY A 281 -7.97 -9.11 -29.63
C GLY A 281 -6.80 -8.17 -29.39
N THR A 282 -6.95 -7.12 -28.57
CA THR A 282 -5.87 -6.14 -28.34
C THR A 282 -4.96 -6.50 -27.17
N VAL A 283 -5.45 -7.30 -26.22
CA VAL A 283 -4.68 -7.72 -25.04
C VAL A 283 -4.10 -9.12 -25.30
N PRO A 284 -2.77 -9.32 -25.21
CA PRO A 284 -2.19 -10.65 -25.34
C PRO A 284 -2.60 -11.53 -24.15
N ASP A 285 -2.75 -12.83 -24.36
CA ASP A 285 -2.88 -13.79 -23.27
C ASP A 285 -1.55 -13.92 -22.49
N ALA A 286 -1.64 -14.18 -21.19
CA ALA A 286 -0.48 -14.25 -20.30
C ALA A 286 0.43 -15.46 -20.55
N HIS A 287 -0.10 -16.56 -21.10
CA HIS A 287 0.64 -17.82 -21.26
C HIS A 287 0.46 -18.46 -22.64
N ASN A 288 -0.54 -18.06 -23.41
CA ASN A 288 -0.89 -18.67 -24.69
C ASN A 288 -0.84 -17.67 -25.84
N ALA A 289 0.26 -17.68 -26.59
CA ALA A 289 0.48 -16.73 -27.70
C ALA A 289 -0.55 -16.82 -28.85
N SER A 290 -1.38 -17.88 -28.93
CA SER A 290 -2.46 -17.96 -29.92
C SER A 290 -3.79 -17.39 -29.43
N LYS A 291 -3.85 -16.90 -28.19
CA LYS A 291 -5.04 -16.30 -27.58
C LYS A 291 -4.83 -14.80 -27.34
N THR A 292 -5.93 -14.08 -27.42
CA THR A 292 -5.99 -12.64 -27.17
C THR A 292 -7.34 -12.31 -26.53
N HIS A 293 -7.38 -11.23 -25.76
CA HIS A 293 -8.52 -10.80 -24.97
C HIS A 293 -8.89 -9.34 -25.28
N ALA A 294 -10.01 -8.90 -24.72
CA ALA A 294 -10.30 -7.49 -24.55
C ALA A 294 -9.75 -6.99 -23.20
N PRO A 295 -9.45 -5.69 -23.04
CA PRO A 295 -9.11 -5.15 -21.73
C PRO A 295 -10.31 -5.22 -20.79
N THR A 296 -10.03 -5.28 -19.49
CA THR A 296 -11.04 -5.30 -18.42
C THR A 296 -10.78 -4.17 -17.44
N MET A 297 -11.83 -3.70 -16.76
CA MET A 297 -11.74 -2.74 -15.66
C MET A 297 -12.51 -3.24 -14.45
N LEU A 298 -12.07 -2.85 -13.26
CA LEU A 298 -12.76 -3.10 -12.00
C LEU A 298 -13.79 -1.99 -11.72
N THR A 299 -14.72 -2.24 -10.80
CA THR A 299 -15.62 -1.17 -10.32
C THR A 299 -14.82 -0.02 -9.72
N ALA A 300 -13.75 -0.36 -8.98
CA ALA A 300 -12.82 0.61 -8.41
C ALA A 300 -12.03 1.41 -9.48
N ASP A 301 -11.81 0.85 -10.67
CA ASP A 301 -11.15 1.57 -11.77
C ASP A 301 -12.11 2.59 -12.38
N LEU A 302 -13.34 2.17 -12.66
CA LEU A 302 -14.36 3.07 -13.22
C LEU A 302 -14.75 4.18 -12.25
N ALA A 303 -14.54 4.00 -10.94
CA ALA A 303 -14.69 5.05 -9.95
C ALA A 303 -13.83 6.29 -10.30
N LEU A 304 -12.64 6.08 -10.88
CA LEU A 304 -11.74 7.15 -11.31
C LEU A 304 -12.25 7.92 -12.53
N LYS A 305 -13.15 7.31 -13.31
CA LYS A 305 -13.79 7.91 -14.49
C LYS A 305 -15.10 8.62 -14.16
N VAL A 306 -15.85 8.16 -13.16
CA VAL A 306 -17.20 8.69 -12.88
C VAL A 306 -17.26 9.68 -11.73
N ASP A 307 -16.35 9.61 -10.76
CA ASP A 307 -16.33 10.54 -9.63
C ASP A 307 -15.88 11.94 -10.12
N PRO A 308 -16.61 13.02 -9.82
CA PRO A 308 -16.32 14.35 -10.38
C PRO A 308 -14.95 14.94 -10.02
N VAL A 309 -14.30 14.46 -8.95
CA VAL A 309 -12.96 14.90 -8.56
C VAL A 309 -11.91 14.01 -9.21
N TYR A 310 -12.07 12.68 -9.12
CA TYR A 310 -11.14 11.76 -9.74
C TYR A 310 -11.14 11.84 -11.26
N GLU A 311 -12.29 12.10 -11.89
CA GLU A 311 -12.40 12.24 -13.34
C GLU A 311 -11.52 13.38 -13.85
N LYS A 312 -11.51 14.53 -13.16
CA LYS A 312 -10.69 15.69 -13.55
C LYS A 312 -9.20 15.39 -13.45
N ILE A 313 -8.80 14.66 -12.41
CA ILE A 313 -7.40 14.25 -12.22
C ILE A 313 -7.01 13.22 -13.28
N SER A 314 -7.83 12.19 -13.45
CA SER A 314 -7.66 11.12 -14.44
C SER A 314 -7.58 11.66 -15.85
N ARG A 315 -8.47 12.59 -16.22
CA ARG A 315 -8.46 13.24 -17.54
C ARG A 315 -7.20 14.09 -17.74
N ARG A 316 -6.78 14.84 -16.71
CA ARG A 316 -5.51 15.58 -16.78
C ARG A 316 -4.32 14.66 -16.96
N PHE A 317 -4.25 13.54 -16.23
CA PHE A 317 -3.20 12.53 -16.38
C PHE A 317 -3.23 11.82 -17.74
N PHE A 318 -4.43 11.54 -18.26
CA PHE A 318 -4.60 11.03 -19.61
C PHE A 318 -4.02 11.99 -20.66
N GLU A 319 -4.32 13.29 -20.55
CA GLU A 319 -3.87 14.34 -21.47
C GLU A 319 -2.39 14.72 -21.26
N ASN A 320 -1.85 14.50 -20.05
CA ASN A 320 -0.49 14.89 -19.65
C ASN A 320 0.25 13.71 -18.99
N PRO A 321 0.72 12.70 -19.76
CA PRO A 321 1.33 11.49 -19.20
C PRO A 321 2.60 11.74 -18.39
N ALA A 322 3.29 12.86 -18.62
CA ALA A 322 4.46 13.25 -17.83
C ALA A 322 4.07 13.67 -16.40
N GLU A 323 2.94 14.35 -16.22
CA GLU A 323 2.42 14.68 -14.88
C GLU A 323 1.98 13.42 -14.15
N PHE A 324 1.34 12.49 -14.86
CA PHE A 324 0.98 11.19 -14.31
C PHE A 324 2.21 10.42 -13.82
N ALA A 325 3.27 10.37 -14.62
CA ALA A 325 4.50 9.67 -14.26
C ALA A 325 5.18 10.29 -13.03
N ASP A 326 5.25 11.63 -12.92
CA ASP A 326 5.81 12.30 -11.73
C ASP A 326 4.95 12.06 -10.48
N ALA A 327 3.63 12.21 -10.60
CA ALA A 327 2.70 11.98 -9.50
C ALA A 327 2.77 10.54 -9.00
N PHE A 328 2.80 9.55 -9.91
CA PHE A 328 2.93 8.15 -9.54
C PHE A 328 4.29 7.85 -8.89
N ALA A 329 5.39 8.44 -9.40
CA ALA A 329 6.72 8.21 -8.84
C ALA A 329 6.79 8.70 -7.39
N ARG A 330 6.24 9.88 -7.12
CA ARG A 330 6.20 10.51 -5.79
C ARG A 330 5.24 9.77 -4.85
N ALA A 331 4.06 9.40 -5.33
CA ALA A 331 3.08 8.68 -4.54
C ALA A 331 3.55 7.25 -4.20
N TRP A 332 4.18 6.54 -5.14
CA TRP A 332 4.81 5.25 -4.90
C TRP A 332 5.93 5.33 -3.86
N TYR A 333 6.78 6.35 -3.95
CA TYR A 333 7.83 6.58 -2.97
C TYR A 333 7.24 6.85 -1.57
N LYS A 334 6.25 7.73 -1.47
CA LYS A 334 5.53 7.99 -0.22
C LYS A 334 4.89 6.73 0.35
N LEU A 335 4.14 5.99 -0.47
CA LEU A 335 3.49 4.73 -0.07
C LEU A 335 4.49 3.80 0.61
N THR A 336 5.63 3.60 -0.04
CA THR A 336 6.61 2.59 0.37
C THR A 336 7.52 3.05 1.51
N HIS A 337 7.49 4.33 1.90
CA HIS A 337 8.39 4.91 2.90
C HIS A 337 7.68 5.69 4.03
N ARG A 338 6.36 5.84 4.00
CA ARG A 338 5.55 6.63 4.96
C ARG A 338 5.71 6.21 6.42
N ASP A 339 6.10 4.97 6.68
CA ASP A 339 6.27 4.36 8.01
C ASP A 339 7.75 4.24 8.45
N MET A 340 8.67 4.79 7.66
CA MET A 340 10.10 4.79 8.00
C MET A 340 10.49 5.94 8.94
N GLY A 341 9.61 6.90 9.20
CA GLY A 341 9.90 8.05 10.06
C GLY A 341 10.96 8.99 9.49
N PRO A 342 11.82 9.59 10.34
CA PRO A 342 12.77 10.62 9.91
C PRO A 342 13.75 10.15 8.83
N ILE A 343 14.11 11.04 7.91
CA ILE A 343 15.05 10.76 6.81
C ILE A 343 16.43 10.28 7.28
N ALA A 344 16.82 10.59 8.52
CA ALA A 344 18.05 10.06 9.12
C ALA A 344 18.08 8.51 9.22
N ARG A 345 16.92 7.84 9.11
CA ARG A 345 16.82 6.38 9.06
C ARG A 345 16.98 5.78 7.66
N TYR A 346 17.00 6.61 6.62
CA TYR A 346 16.98 6.17 5.23
C TYR A 346 18.41 5.82 4.82
N LEU A 347 18.61 4.60 4.33
CA LEU A 347 19.93 4.07 3.97
C LEU A 347 20.00 3.72 2.49
N GLY A 348 21.17 3.91 1.89
CA GLY A 348 21.44 3.54 0.50
C GLY A 348 21.76 4.73 -0.39
N LYS A 349 22.13 4.45 -1.64
CA LYS A 349 22.57 5.47 -2.61
C LYS A 349 21.42 6.09 -3.40
N GLU A 350 20.24 5.48 -3.33
CA GLU A 350 19.04 5.88 -4.09
C GLU A 350 18.09 6.74 -3.25
N VAL A 351 18.51 7.15 -2.05
CA VAL A 351 17.75 8.10 -1.22
C VAL A 351 17.73 9.44 -1.97
N PRO A 352 16.55 9.97 -2.34
CA PRO A 352 16.44 11.26 -3.00
C PRO A 352 17.01 12.38 -2.13
N SER A 353 17.60 13.38 -2.76
CA SER A 353 18.08 14.59 -2.06
C SER A 353 16.96 15.58 -1.71
N GLU A 354 15.80 15.45 -2.37
CA GLU A 354 14.62 16.27 -2.08
C GLU A 354 13.96 15.79 -0.78
N GLU A 355 13.87 16.68 0.22
CA GLU A 355 13.09 16.43 1.43
C GLU A 355 11.60 16.67 1.16
N LEU A 356 10.76 15.69 1.50
CA LEU A 356 9.33 15.75 1.25
C LEU A 356 8.58 16.09 2.54
N ILE A 357 7.55 16.92 2.44
CA ILE A 357 6.83 17.45 3.61
C ILE A 357 6.24 16.37 4.52
N TRP A 358 5.81 15.24 3.94
CA TRP A 358 5.25 14.12 4.70
C TRP A 358 6.28 13.38 5.57
N GLN A 359 7.58 13.60 5.36
CA GLN A 359 8.67 13.08 6.18
C GLN A 359 8.87 13.88 7.48
N ASP A 360 8.05 14.92 7.71
CA ASP A 360 8.17 15.84 8.84
C ASP A 360 9.61 16.38 9.02
N PRO A 361 10.22 16.99 7.98
CA PRO A 361 11.65 17.30 7.94
C PRO A 361 12.10 18.22 9.09
N ILE A 362 13.37 18.07 9.48
CA ILE A 362 14.02 18.83 10.54
C ILE A 362 15.23 19.55 9.94
N PRO A 363 15.39 20.87 10.11
CA PRO A 363 16.55 21.59 9.61
C PRO A 363 17.87 20.99 10.12
N ALA A 364 18.87 20.94 9.23
CA ALA A 364 20.21 20.51 9.59
C ALA A 364 20.82 21.42 10.67
N VAL A 365 21.69 20.85 11.52
CA VAL A 365 22.44 21.62 12.52
C VAL A 365 23.53 22.43 11.83
N THR A 366 23.42 23.75 11.89
CA THR A 366 24.35 24.71 11.23
C THR A 366 25.29 25.42 12.21
N HIS A 367 25.31 25.01 13.48
CA HIS A 367 26.08 25.65 14.54
C HIS A 367 26.71 24.60 15.47
N LYS A 368 27.70 25.02 16.25
CA LYS A 368 28.32 24.15 17.28
C LYS A 368 27.27 23.80 18.34
N LEU A 369 27.16 22.52 18.66
CA LEU A 369 26.30 22.05 19.75
C LEU A 369 26.88 22.47 21.11
N ILE A 370 25.98 22.73 22.05
CA ILE A 370 26.33 22.99 23.46
C ILE A 370 27.14 21.84 24.05
N ASP A 371 28.14 22.17 24.85
CA ASP A 371 28.96 21.17 25.55
C ASP A 371 28.47 20.91 26.99
N ALA A 372 29.22 20.11 27.76
CA ALA A 372 28.85 19.76 29.13
C ALA A 372 28.77 20.98 30.07
N ALA A 373 29.62 21.98 29.87
CA ALA A 373 29.61 23.20 30.69
C ALA A 373 28.40 24.07 30.34
N ASP A 374 28.10 24.23 29.05
CA ASP A 374 26.89 24.91 28.57
C ASP A 374 25.61 24.24 29.11
N ILE A 375 25.54 22.91 29.07
CA ILE A 375 24.40 22.13 29.59
C ILE A 375 24.21 22.38 31.10
N ALA A 376 25.28 22.35 31.89
CA ALA A 376 25.21 22.60 33.33
C ALA A 376 24.73 24.03 33.63
N ALA A 377 25.28 25.02 32.91
CA ALA A 377 24.88 26.42 33.05
C ALA A 377 23.42 26.66 32.66
N LEU A 378 22.93 26.06 31.56
CA LEU A 378 21.54 26.18 31.12
C LEU A 378 20.56 25.53 32.10
N LYS A 379 20.89 24.35 32.65
CA LYS A 379 20.07 23.69 33.67
C LYS A 379 19.90 24.58 34.90
N ALA A 380 20.98 25.19 35.39
CA ALA A 380 20.92 26.11 36.52
C ALA A 380 20.02 27.33 36.22
N LYS A 381 20.15 27.93 35.02
CA LYS A 381 19.29 29.05 34.60
C LYS A 381 17.81 28.67 34.48
N ILE A 382 17.50 27.49 33.94
CA ILE A 382 16.12 27.00 33.83
C ILE A 382 15.51 26.81 35.22
N LEU A 383 16.25 26.23 36.17
CA LEU A 383 15.78 26.06 37.55
C LEU A 383 15.59 27.40 38.28
N ALA A 384 16.40 28.42 37.96
CA ALA A 384 16.26 29.76 38.52
C ALA A 384 15.19 30.63 37.83
N SER A 385 14.55 30.16 36.76
CA SER A 385 13.62 30.97 35.95
C SER A 385 12.26 31.26 36.62
N GLY A 386 11.98 30.60 37.75
CA GLY A 386 10.67 30.64 38.41
C GLY A 386 9.63 29.67 37.84
N LEU A 387 9.97 28.90 36.80
CA LEU A 387 9.15 27.78 36.33
C LEU A 387 9.13 26.66 37.36
N SER A 388 7.93 26.17 37.69
CA SER A 388 7.77 25.02 38.58
C SER A 388 8.27 23.73 37.93
N VAL A 389 8.66 22.76 38.77
CA VAL A 389 8.99 21.39 38.32
C VAL A 389 7.85 20.81 37.48
N SER A 390 6.60 21.02 37.89
CA SER A 390 5.42 20.55 37.17
C SER A 390 5.35 21.11 35.74
N GLN A 391 5.59 22.41 35.56
CA GLN A 391 5.62 23.02 34.22
C GLN A 391 6.75 22.44 33.36
N LEU A 392 7.96 22.34 33.91
CA LEU A 392 9.13 21.82 33.18
C LEU A 392 8.90 20.37 32.72
N VAL A 393 8.46 19.50 33.63
CA VAL A 393 8.18 18.09 33.34
C VAL A 393 7.03 17.96 32.34
N SER A 394 5.91 18.68 32.55
CA SER A 394 4.74 18.60 31.68
C SER A 394 5.05 19.09 30.27
N THR A 395 5.81 20.17 30.11
CA THR A 395 6.22 20.67 28.79
C THR A 395 7.16 19.71 28.08
N ALA A 396 8.16 19.15 28.78
CA ALA A 396 9.06 18.16 28.20
C ALA A 396 8.31 16.89 27.78
N TRP A 397 7.41 16.40 28.64
CA TRP A 397 6.56 15.24 28.35
C TRP A 397 5.63 15.50 27.17
N ALA A 398 4.91 16.63 27.15
CA ALA A 398 4.02 17.01 26.06
C ALA A 398 4.74 17.07 24.71
N SER A 399 6.02 17.46 24.70
CA SER A 399 6.81 17.47 23.47
C SER A 399 7.24 16.06 23.05
N ALA A 400 7.74 15.26 23.98
CA ALA A 400 8.33 13.94 23.68
C ALA A 400 7.27 12.84 23.44
N SER A 401 6.16 12.86 24.18
CA SER A 401 5.11 11.82 24.17
C SER A 401 4.28 11.77 22.89
N THR A 402 4.51 12.68 21.96
CA THR A 402 3.90 12.61 20.61
C THR A 402 4.54 11.54 19.74
N PHE A 403 5.71 11.02 20.14
CA PHE A 403 6.38 9.93 19.42
C PHE A 403 5.55 8.64 19.48
N ARG A 404 5.44 7.97 18.33
CA ARG A 404 4.88 6.62 18.25
C ARG A 404 5.83 5.71 17.49
N GLY A 405 6.11 4.52 18.03
CA GLY A 405 7.08 3.58 17.47
C GLY A 405 6.64 2.91 16.16
N SER A 406 5.33 2.90 15.90
CA SER A 406 4.68 2.29 14.74
C SER A 406 5.23 2.86 13.42
N ASP A 407 5.05 4.15 13.18
CA ASP A 407 5.57 4.86 11.99
C ASP A 407 6.75 5.80 12.30
N LYS A 408 7.18 5.85 13.56
CA LYS A 408 8.32 6.64 14.06
C LYS A 408 8.13 8.15 13.88
N ARG A 409 6.89 8.62 13.74
CA ARG A 409 6.55 10.05 13.73
C ARG A 409 6.47 10.62 15.14
N GLY A 410 6.48 11.95 15.21
CA GLY A 410 6.41 12.71 16.47
C GLY A 410 7.73 12.76 17.24
N GLY A 411 7.65 13.12 18.51
CA GLY A 411 8.78 13.30 19.40
C GLY A 411 9.21 14.77 19.57
N ALA A 412 10.23 14.97 20.41
CA ALA A 412 10.66 16.31 20.80
C ALA A 412 11.53 17.04 19.75
N ASN A 413 12.13 16.31 18.81
CA ASN A 413 12.96 16.91 17.77
C ASN A 413 12.12 17.83 16.85
N GLY A 414 12.72 18.94 16.40
CA GLY A 414 12.01 20.05 15.74
C GLY A 414 11.26 20.98 16.69
N ALA A 415 11.05 20.57 17.94
CA ALA A 415 10.30 21.32 18.96
C ALA A 415 8.93 21.80 18.43
N ARG A 416 8.22 20.89 17.75
CA ARG A 416 6.91 21.14 17.12
C ARG A 416 5.82 21.51 18.12
N ILE A 417 6.03 21.28 19.42
CA ILE A 417 5.12 21.71 20.50
C ILE A 417 4.76 23.20 20.44
N ARG A 418 5.65 24.05 19.91
CA ARG A 418 5.41 25.49 19.76
C ARG A 418 4.67 25.89 18.47
N LEU A 419 4.40 24.94 17.58
CA LEU A 419 3.81 25.15 16.27
C LEU A 419 2.38 24.61 16.23
N ALA A 420 1.58 25.08 15.27
CA ALA A 420 0.30 24.45 15.01
C ALA A 420 0.51 23.03 14.43
N PRO A 421 -0.36 22.05 14.78
CA PRO A 421 -1.47 22.15 15.72
C PRO A 421 -1.08 21.89 17.19
N GLN A 422 0.12 21.38 17.48
CA GLN A 422 0.49 20.92 18.84
C GLN A 422 0.31 21.99 19.92
N LYS A 423 0.67 23.24 19.62
CA LYS A 423 0.53 24.35 20.58
C LYS A 423 -0.92 24.58 21.05
N ASP A 424 -1.91 24.14 20.27
CA ASP A 424 -3.34 24.34 20.53
C ASP A 424 -4.04 23.04 21.00
N TRP A 425 -3.30 21.94 21.19
CA TRP A 425 -3.90 20.70 21.68
C TRP A 425 -4.41 20.86 23.10
N LYS A 426 -5.66 20.42 23.35
CA LYS A 426 -6.28 20.47 24.69
C LYS A 426 -5.43 19.78 25.77
N ALA A 427 -4.75 18.69 25.42
CA ALA A 427 -3.83 17.97 26.31
C ALA A 427 -2.58 18.79 26.67
N ILE A 428 -2.17 19.75 25.84
CA ILE A 428 -1.01 20.62 26.02
C ILE A 428 -1.41 21.94 26.71
N LEU A 429 -2.61 22.45 26.43
CA LEU A 429 -3.14 23.71 26.98
C LEU A 429 -3.49 23.63 28.48
N GLN A 430 -3.35 22.48 29.15
CA GLN A 430 -3.64 22.30 30.58
C GLN A 430 -2.36 22.49 31.40
N PRO A 431 -2.31 23.55 32.24
CA PRO A 431 -2.74 23.36 33.61
C PRO A 431 -3.57 24.55 34.12
N ARG A 432 -4.90 24.52 33.96
CA ARG A 432 -5.77 25.50 34.65
C ARG A 432 -7.08 24.85 35.10
N LYS A 433 -7.02 24.26 36.30
CA LYS A 433 -7.93 24.46 37.45
C LYS A 433 -7.85 23.22 38.36
N GLN A 434 -6.94 23.25 39.34
CA GLN A 434 -7.29 22.65 40.62
C GLN A 434 -8.36 23.58 41.23
N LYS A 435 -9.57 23.05 41.40
CA LYS A 435 -10.55 23.62 42.32
C LYS A 435 -10.18 23.20 43.73
#